data_AF-A0A1F7LKI9-F1
#
_entry.id   AF-A0A1F7LKI9-F1
#
_cell.length_a   1.000
_cell.length_b   1.000
_cell.length_c   1.000
_cell.angle_alpha   90.00
_cell.angle_beta   90.00
_cell.angle_gamma   90.00
#
_symmetry.space_group_name_H-M   'P 1'
#
loop_
_entity.id
_entity.type
_entity.pdbx_description
1 polymer ?
#
loop_
_entity_poly.entity_id
_entity_poly.type
_entity_poly.pdbx_seq_one_letter_code
_entity_poly.pdbx_strand_id
1 'polypeptide(L)'
;MPDPIPALLPTTVIGSYSLPRWLEHAREGHKSGALGDAELDEAHDNAVKACLKDQELAGVDVVTDGELRRETMIYFNPDCGLKFTRRAVAYAKLQAMVAGASLVREDLGQA
;
A
#
# COMPACT_ATOMS: atom_id res chain seq x y z
N MET A 1 -16.10 -7.43 14.07
CA MET A 1 -16.04 -7.92 12.67
C MET A 1 -15.91 -6.68 11.81
N PRO A 2 -15.00 -6.62 10.82
CA PRO A 2 -15.02 -5.53 9.86
C PRO A 2 -16.37 -5.50 9.13
N ASP A 3 -16.75 -4.32 8.63
CA ASP A 3 -17.96 -4.17 7.82
C ASP A 3 -17.90 -5.11 6.59
N PRO A 4 -19.06 -5.62 6.12
CA PRO A 4 -19.08 -6.47 4.94
C PRO A 4 -18.57 -5.71 3.71
N ILE A 5 -17.72 -6.38 2.92
CA ILE A 5 -17.19 -5.84 1.67
C ILE A 5 -18.36 -5.47 0.74
N PRO A 6 -18.37 -4.26 0.13
CA PRO A 6 -19.41 -3.86 -0.80
C PRO A 6 -19.56 -4.86 -1.95
N ALA A 7 -20.79 -5.22 -2.27
CA ALA A 7 -21.08 -6.19 -3.33
C ALA A 7 -20.73 -5.65 -4.74
N LEU A 8 -20.71 -4.32 -4.91
CA LEU A 8 -20.49 -3.67 -6.20
C LEU A 8 -19.27 -2.73 -6.18
N LEU A 9 -18.43 -2.89 -7.21
CA LEU A 9 -17.19 -2.12 -7.42
C LEU A 9 -16.25 -2.14 -6.20
N PRO A 10 -15.92 -3.30 -5.59
CA PRO A 10 -14.96 -3.34 -4.49
C PRO A 10 -13.61 -2.77 -4.93
N THR A 11 -13.04 -1.92 -4.09
CA THR A 11 -11.76 -1.27 -4.32
C THR A 11 -10.63 -2.08 -3.70
N THR A 12 -9.55 -2.22 -4.45
CA THR A 12 -8.34 -2.89 -4.01
C THR A 12 -7.15 -2.34 -4.80
N VAL A 13 -5.95 -2.72 -4.39
CA VAL A 13 -4.71 -2.35 -5.06
C VAL A 13 -3.92 -3.59 -5.43
N ILE A 14 -3.20 -3.51 -6.54
CA ILE A 14 -2.30 -4.56 -7.00
C ILE A 14 -0.89 -3.99 -7.01
N GLY A 15 0.08 -4.76 -6.51
CA GLY A 15 1.50 -4.41 -6.59
C GLY A 15 2.02 -3.64 -5.37
N SER A 16 3.18 -3.01 -5.56
CA SER A 16 3.90 -2.39 -4.44
C SER A 16 3.34 -1.01 -4.06
N TYR A 17 3.26 -0.75 -2.77
CA TYR A 17 2.95 0.59 -2.26
C TYR A 17 4.19 1.50 -2.27
N SER A 18 3.98 2.80 -2.03
CA SER A 18 5.08 3.78 -1.97
C SER A 18 6.12 3.36 -0.94
N LEU A 19 7.35 3.14 -1.41
CA LEU A 19 8.45 2.67 -0.58
C LEU A 19 8.95 3.82 0.31
N PRO A 20 8.86 3.73 1.65
CA PRO A 20 9.35 4.80 2.51
C PRO A 20 10.89 4.83 2.52
N ARG A 21 11.48 6.04 2.45
CA ARG A 21 12.95 6.21 2.48
C ARG A 21 13.63 5.58 3.70
N TRP A 22 12.98 5.59 4.86
CA TRP A 22 13.55 4.98 6.06
C TRP A 22 13.64 3.45 5.92
N LEU A 23 12.78 2.82 5.11
CA LEU A 23 12.86 1.39 4.85
C LEU A 23 13.97 1.07 3.83
N GLU A 24 14.18 1.94 2.84
CA GLU A 24 15.35 1.85 1.97
C GLU A 24 16.64 1.91 2.79
N HIS A 25 16.73 2.87 3.71
CA HIS A 25 17.90 3.01 4.58
C HIS A 25 18.10 1.80 5.50
N ALA A 26 17.03 1.22 6.06
CA ALA A 26 17.12 0.00 6.85
C ALA A 26 17.64 -1.19 6.04
N ARG A 27 17.17 -1.35 4.79
CA ARG A 27 17.66 -2.39 3.87
C ARG A 27 19.13 -2.18 3.51
N GLU A 28 19.56 -0.94 3.30
CA GLU A 28 20.97 -0.61 3.04
C GLU A 28 21.85 -0.90 4.27
N GLY A 29 21.41 -0.50 5.46
CA GLY A 29 22.10 -0.75 6.72
C GLY A 29 22.25 -2.25 7.01
N HIS A 30 21.24 -3.04 6.70
CA HIS A 30 21.31 -4.50 6.78
C HIS A 30 22.32 -5.09 5.79
N LYS A 31 22.29 -4.65 4.53
CA LYS A 31 23.25 -5.08 3.50
C LYS A 31 24.70 -4.73 3.86
N SER A 32 24.92 -3.62 4.57
CA SER A 32 26.25 -3.24 5.06
C SER A 32 26.65 -3.91 6.39
N GLY A 33 25.78 -4.69 7.01
CA GLY A 33 25.99 -5.30 8.32
C GLY A 33 25.88 -4.34 9.51
N ALA A 34 25.35 -3.13 9.30
CA ALA A 34 25.12 -2.14 10.34
C ALA A 34 23.80 -2.38 11.10
N LEU A 35 22.87 -3.15 10.52
CA LEU A 35 21.63 -3.60 11.14
C LEU A 35 21.56 -5.13 11.06
N GLY A 36 21.06 -5.77 12.11
CA GLY A 36 20.77 -7.19 12.14
C GLY A 36 19.41 -7.54 11.51
N ASP A 37 19.16 -8.84 11.36
CA ASP A 37 17.91 -9.35 10.76
C ASP A 37 16.66 -8.88 11.52
N ALA A 38 16.70 -8.89 12.85
CA ALA A 38 15.56 -8.48 13.68
C ALA A 38 15.18 -7.01 13.49
N GLU A 39 16.18 -6.13 13.29
CA GLU A 39 15.95 -4.70 13.06
C GLU A 39 15.35 -4.46 11.66
N LEU A 40 15.80 -5.23 10.65
CA LEU A 40 15.22 -5.19 9.32
C LEU A 40 13.77 -5.71 9.31
N ASP A 41 13.52 -6.81 10.02
CA ASP A 41 12.18 -7.41 10.16
C ASP A 41 11.21 -6.43 10.81
N GLU A 42 11.64 -5.73 11.88
CA GLU A 42 10.85 -4.69 12.53
C GLU A 42 10.55 -3.52 11.56
N ALA A 43 11.54 -3.09 10.77
CA ALA A 43 11.35 -2.04 9.79
C ALA A 43 10.32 -2.44 8.71
N HIS A 44 10.38 -3.68 8.21
CA HIS A 44 9.35 -4.21 7.29
C HIS A 44 7.98 -4.26 7.94
N ASP A 45 7.89 -4.74 9.19
CA ASP A 45 6.66 -4.79 9.99
C ASP A 45 5.98 -3.43 10.06
N ASN A 46 6.76 -2.41 10.39
CA ASN A 46 6.30 -1.03 10.50
C ASN A 46 5.85 -0.49 9.13
N ALA A 47 6.51 -0.89 8.05
CA ALA A 47 6.18 -0.43 6.70
C ALA A 47 4.84 -1.01 6.24
N VAL A 48 4.65 -2.31 6.45
CA VAL A 48 3.38 -3.01 6.14
C VAL A 48 2.24 -2.42 6.98
N LYS A 49 2.45 -2.22 8.29
CA LYS A 49 1.43 -1.59 9.17
C LYS A 49 1.06 -0.19 8.68
N ALA A 50 2.03 0.63 8.27
CA ALA A 50 1.76 1.95 7.72
C ALA A 50 0.97 1.89 6.39
N CYS A 51 1.30 0.93 5.52
CA CYS A 51 0.60 0.71 4.25
C CYS A 51 -0.85 0.25 4.45
N LEU A 52 -1.07 -0.71 5.34
CA LEU A 52 -2.41 -1.15 5.73
C LEU A 52 -3.20 0.02 6.31
N LYS A 53 -2.57 0.82 7.17
CA LYS A 53 -3.26 1.96 7.79
C LYS A 53 -3.65 3.03 6.78
N ASP A 54 -2.78 3.31 5.80
CA ASP A 54 -3.11 4.22 4.70
C ASP A 54 -4.30 3.70 3.89
N GLN A 55 -4.33 2.41 3.56
CA GLN A 55 -5.43 1.82 2.79
C GLN A 55 -6.75 1.82 3.57
N GLU A 56 -6.73 1.47 4.86
CA GLU A 56 -7.88 1.56 5.76
C GLU A 56 -8.43 2.99 5.83
N LEU A 57 -7.55 3.97 6.07
CA LEU A 57 -7.94 5.38 6.19
C LEU A 57 -8.43 5.97 4.87
N ALA A 58 -7.95 5.45 3.74
CA ALA A 58 -8.43 5.83 2.42
C ALA A 58 -9.79 5.20 2.08
N GLY A 59 -10.22 4.16 2.81
CA GLY A 59 -11.46 3.43 2.56
C GLY A 59 -11.35 2.33 1.51
N VAL A 60 -10.15 1.74 1.34
CA VAL A 60 -9.95 0.60 0.44
C VAL A 60 -10.62 -0.65 1.02
N ASP A 61 -11.46 -1.33 0.23
CA ASP A 61 -12.30 -2.43 0.71
C ASP A 61 -11.48 -3.72 0.98
N VAL A 62 -10.52 -4.02 0.10
CA VAL A 62 -9.64 -5.17 0.23
C VAL A 62 -8.19 -4.68 0.22
N VAL A 63 -7.59 -4.64 1.40
CA VAL A 63 -6.23 -4.15 1.62
C VAL A 63 -5.17 -5.18 1.25
N THR A 64 -3.96 -4.71 0.94
CA THR A 64 -2.77 -5.56 0.71
C THR A 64 -1.58 -5.11 1.55
N ASP A 65 -0.53 -5.94 1.65
CA ASP A 65 0.71 -5.59 2.37
C ASP A 65 1.62 -4.62 1.60
N GLY A 66 1.23 -4.25 0.37
CA GLY A 66 1.98 -3.38 -0.52
C GLY A 66 3.33 -3.94 -0.96
N GLU A 67 3.55 -5.26 -0.87
CA GLU A 67 4.80 -5.95 -1.19
C GLU A 67 6.05 -5.33 -0.51
N LEU A 68 5.89 -4.68 0.64
CA LEU A 68 6.95 -3.87 1.27
C LEU A 68 8.09 -4.71 1.89
N ARG A 69 7.94 -6.03 1.97
CA ARG A 69 9.02 -6.97 2.32
C ARG A 69 9.86 -7.41 1.13
N ARG A 70 9.33 -7.25 -0.08
CA ARG A 70 9.97 -7.76 -1.29
C ARG A 70 11.18 -6.91 -1.65
N GLU A 71 12.29 -7.58 -1.95
CA GLU A 71 13.47 -6.94 -2.52
C GLU A 71 13.32 -6.65 -4.01
N THR A 72 14.04 -5.63 -4.47
CA THR A 72 13.97 -5.15 -5.86
C THR A 72 14.43 -6.25 -6.82
N MET A 73 13.53 -6.68 -7.70
CA MET A 73 13.82 -7.56 -8.83
C MET A 73 13.86 -6.70 -10.10
N ILE A 74 14.67 -7.07 -11.09
CA ILE A 74 14.63 -6.44 -12.41
C ILE A 74 13.44 -7.03 -13.18
N TYR A 75 12.46 -6.19 -13.51
CA TYR A 75 11.30 -6.58 -14.31
C TYR A 75 10.81 -5.40 -15.16
N PHE A 76 10.22 -5.69 -16.33
CA PHE A 76 9.38 -4.74 -17.06
C PHE A 76 7.96 -4.91 -16.54
N ASN A 77 7.45 -3.93 -15.77
CA ASN A 77 6.14 -4.04 -15.13
C ASN A 77 5.29 -2.81 -15.44
N PRO A 78 4.02 -3.02 -15.86
CA PRO A 78 3.01 -1.98 -15.85
C PRO A 78 2.62 -1.75 -14.39
N ASP A 79 3.37 -0.90 -13.69
CA ASP A 79 3.11 -0.58 -12.29
C ASP A 79 1.73 0.09 -12.15
N CYS A 80 1.05 -0.16 -11.03
CA CYS A 80 -0.17 0.55 -10.65
C CYS A 80 0.10 2.04 -10.37
N GLY A 81 1.38 2.42 -10.27
CA GLY A 81 1.86 3.79 -10.15
C GLY A 81 1.88 4.28 -8.71
N LEU A 82 1.92 3.37 -7.73
CA LEU A 82 2.02 3.72 -6.30
C LEU A 82 3.48 3.72 -5.84
N LYS A 83 4.23 2.65 -6.17
CA LYS A 83 5.61 2.41 -5.71
C LYS A 83 6.55 3.59 -5.92
N PHE A 84 6.57 4.11 -7.14
CA PHE A 84 7.53 5.14 -7.57
C PHE A 84 7.09 6.57 -7.26
N THR A 85 5.97 6.74 -6.55
CA THR A 85 5.48 8.06 -6.14
C THR A 85 5.72 8.29 -4.67
N ARG A 86 5.70 9.56 -4.24
CA ARG A 86 5.77 9.91 -2.82
C ARG A 86 4.54 9.36 -2.10
N ARG A 87 4.68 8.93 -0.83
CA ARG A 87 3.58 8.39 -0.01
C ARG A 87 2.32 9.27 -0.05
N ALA A 88 2.46 10.59 0.01
CA ALA A 88 1.33 11.51 -0.07
C ALA A 88 0.57 11.44 -1.41
N VAL A 89 1.28 11.25 -2.53
CA VAL A 89 0.68 11.09 -3.86
C VAL A 89 0.03 9.71 -3.97
N ALA A 90 0.68 8.66 -3.48
CA ALA A 90 0.10 7.31 -3.44
C ALA A 90 -1.20 7.31 -2.62
N TYR A 91 -1.20 7.90 -1.43
CA TYR A 91 -2.38 8.03 -0.58
C TYR A 91 -3.51 8.82 -1.26
N ALA A 92 -3.20 9.96 -1.88
CA ALA A 92 -4.19 10.75 -2.63
C ALA A 92 -4.81 9.97 -3.80
N LYS A 93 -4.03 9.10 -4.47
CA LYS A 93 -4.57 8.20 -5.51
C LYS A 93 -5.55 7.18 -4.93
N LEU A 94 -5.27 6.61 -3.75
CA LEU A 94 -6.21 5.72 -3.07
C LEU A 94 -7.52 6.45 -2.76
N GLN A 95 -7.43 7.66 -2.20
CA GLN A 95 -8.61 8.48 -1.89
C GLN A 95 -9.43 8.78 -3.15
N ALA A 96 -8.78 9.14 -4.26
CA ALA A 96 -9.45 9.42 -5.51
C ALA A 96 -10.16 8.17 -6.08
N MET A 97 -9.53 7.00 -6.00
CA MET A 97 -10.11 5.73 -6.42
C MET A 97 -11.35 5.38 -5.58
N VAL A 98 -11.24 5.46 -4.26
CA VAL A 98 -12.33 5.16 -3.34
C VAL A 98 -13.48 6.14 -3.53
N ALA A 99 -13.21 7.45 -3.64
CA ALA A 99 -14.22 8.45 -3.91
C ALA A 99 -14.96 8.19 -5.23
N GLY A 100 -14.23 7.82 -6.29
CA GLY A 100 -14.84 7.45 -7.58
C GLY A 100 -15.74 6.22 -7.48
N ALA A 101 -15.33 5.19 -6.75
CA ALA A 101 -16.17 4.01 -6.52
C ALA A 101 -17.43 4.35 -5.71
N SER A 102 -17.30 5.17 -4.66
CA SER A 102 -18.43 5.62 -3.85
C SER A 102 -19.46 6.39 -4.67
N LEU A 103 -19.03 7.33 -5.52
CA LEU A 103 -19.93 8.08 -6.41
C LEU A 103 -20.76 7.15 -7.31
N VAL A 104 -20.12 6.13 -7.90
CA VAL A 104 -20.83 5.20 -8.77
C VAL A 104 -21.75 4.27 -7.98
N ARG A 105 -21.38 3.88 -6.75
CA ARG A 105 -22.27 3.09 -5.87
C ARG A 105 -23.51 3.89 -5.48
N GLU A 106 -23.37 5.17 -5.20
CA GLU A 106 -24.48 6.10 -4.94
C GLU A 106 -25.43 6.19 -6.15
N ASP A 107 -24.89 6.41 -7.35
CA ASP A 107 -25.66 6.49 -8.59
C ASP A 107 -26.44 5.20 -8.90
N LEU A 108 -25.89 4.05 -8.49
CA LEU A 108 -26.49 2.73 -8.67
C LEU A 108 -27.40 2.31 -7.49
N GLY A 109 -27.60 3.18 -6.49
CA GLY A 109 -28.49 2.95 -5.36
C GLY A 109 -27.99 1.92 -4.33
N GLN A 110 -26.67 1.83 -4.14
CA GLN A 110 -26.01 0.89 -3.22
C GLN A 110 -25.14 1.57 -2.15
N ALA A 111 -25.42 2.82 -1.82
CA ALA A 111 -24.73 3.57 -0.76
C ALA A 111 -25.23 3.23 0.64
#